data_AF-A0A258V979-F1
#
_entry.id   AF-A0A258V979-F1
#
_cell.length_a   1.000
_cell.length_b   1.000
_cell.length_c   1.000
_cell.angle_alpha   90.00
_cell.angle_beta   90.00
_cell.angle_gamma   90.00
#
_symmetry.space_group_name_H-M   'P 1'
#
loop_
_entity.id
_entity.type
_entity.pdbx_description
1 polymer ?
#
loop_
_entity_poly.entity_id
_entity_poly.type
_entity_poly.pdbx_seq_one_letter_code
_entity_poly.pdbx_strand_id
1 'polypeptide(L)'
;MALGLPVILMLGLWGAELGNLAITHMRISQIGTQLADNGSRIGDVSLLENLSIYESDINDILKGADIQSGSLELFKHGRVVISSLEVVPGTEDTQYIHWQRCKGKRAFQSNYGPEGTGLDGSLVGMGPPGDEVTAVDGDAVIFVEIEYAYQPIVSQRFVPNAVVRTIATFNVRDDRDLAQIYQRNPASPDPIARCTVYDDAV
;
A
#
# COMPACT_ATOMS: atom_id res chain seq x y z
N MET A 1 -41.44 -28.27 14.17
CA MET A 1 -40.32 -27.31 14.30
C MET A 1 -39.00 -28.08 14.41
N ALA A 2 -38.49 -28.63 13.31
CA ALA A 2 -37.21 -29.34 13.27
C ALA A 2 -36.19 -28.70 12.30
N LEU A 3 -36.69 -27.87 11.37
CA LEU A 3 -35.89 -27.12 10.41
C LEU A 3 -35.49 -25.71 10.89
N GLY A 4 -36.07 -25.21 12.00
CA GLY A 4 -35.80 -23.86 12.49
C GLY A 4 -34.36 -23.69 12.98
N LEU A 5 -33.85 -24.65 13.77
CA LEU A 5 -32.50 -24.61 14.33
C LEU A 5 -31.40 -24.64 13.24
N PRO A 6 -31.43 -25.55 12.25
CA PRO A 6 -30.46 -25.53 11.15
C PRO A 6 -30.46 -24.22 10.36
N VAL A 7 -31.64 -23.64 10.07
CA VAL A 7 -31.75 -22.39 9.30
C VAL A 7 -31.20 -21.21 10.10
N ILE A 8 -31.57 -21.07 11.38
CA ILE A 8 -31.07 -19.99 12.24
C ILE A 8 -29.55 -20.09 12.42
N LEU A 9 -29.01 -21.29 12.58
CA LEU A 9 -27.55 -21.49 12.67
C LEU A 9 -26.84 -21.04 11.39
N MET A 10 -27.33 -21.44 10.20
CA MET A 10 -26.72 -21.02 8.94
C MET A 10 -26.73 -19.50 8.78
N LEU A 11 -27.85 -18.84 9.10
CA LEU A 11 -27.95 -17.38 9.05
C LEU A 11 -27.00 -16.71 10.06
N GLY A 12 -26.89 -17.24 11.28
CA GLY A 12 -25.98 -16.71 12.29
C GLY A 12 -24.50 -16.84 11.90
N LEU A 13 -24.11 -17.99 11.38
CA LEU A 13 -22.75 -18.24 10.88
C LEU A 13 -22.42 -17.37 9.67
N TRP A 14 -23.37 -17.20 8.75
CA TRP A 14 -23.19 -16.32 7.61
C TRP A 14 -23.04 -14.85 8.04
N GLY A 15 -23.89 -14.38 8.96
CA GLY A 15 -23.78 -13.04 9.53
C GLY A 15 -22.46 -12.81 10.26
N ALA A 16 -21.96 -13.80 10.99
CA ALA A 16 -20.65 -13.73 11.65
C ALA A 16 -19.51 -13.61 10.64
N GLU A 17 -19.54 -14.37 9.54
CA GLU A 17 -18.53 -14.29 8.47
C GLU A 17 -18.55 -12.93 7.76
N LEU A 18 -19.74 -12.40 7.43
CA LEU A 18 -19.87 -11.06 6.85
C LEU A 18 -19.37 -9.97 7.79
N GLY A 19 -19.67 -10.09 9.09
CA GLY A 19 -19.14 -9.19 10.11
C GLY A 19 -17.62 -9.23 10.20
N ASN A 20 -17.03 -10.43 10.19
CA ASN A 20 -15.58 -10.60 10.18
C ASN A 20 -14.95 -9.99 8.90
N LEU A 21 -15.56 -10.21 7.73
CA LEU A 21 -15.11 -9.59 6.47
C LEU A 21 -15.11 -8.06 6.55
N ALA A 22 -16.19 -7.47 7.08
CA ALA A 22 -16.28 -6.02 7.24
C ALA A 22 -15.18 -5.49 8.18
N ILE A 23 -14.92 -6.17 9.29
CA ILE A 23 -13.84 -5.82 10.23
C ILE A 23 -12.47 -5.94 9.55
N THR A 24 -12.22 -7.02 8.79
CA THR A 24 -10.97 -7.16 8.03
C THR A 24 -10.79 -6.02 7.03
N HIS A 25 -11.84 -5.65 6.31
CA HIS A 25 -11.79 -4.54 5.35
C HIS A 25 -11.44 -3.21 6.03
N MET A 26 -12.05 -2.93 7.19
CA MET A 26 -11.73 -1.74 7.99
C MET A 26 -10.28 -1.74 8.46
N ARG A 27 -9.78 -2.86 9.03
CA ARG A 27 -8.40 -2.97 9.53
C ARG A 27 -7.37 -2.80 8.41
N ILE A 28 -7.59 -3.44 7.25
CA ILE A 28 -6.70 -3.32 6.09
C ILE A 28 -6.69 -1.88 5.56
N SER A 29 -7.85 -1.21 5.51
CA SER A 29 -7.93 0.19 5.11
C SER A 29 -7.19 1.12 6.07
N GLN A 30 -7.31 0.90 7.39
CA GLN A 30 -6.55 1.66 8.39
C GLN A 30 -5.04 1.48 8.23
N ILE A 31 -4.57 0.26 7.97
CA ILE A 31 -3.16 -0.01 7.68
C ILE A 31 -2.71 0.76 6.42
N GLY A 32 -3.53 0.75 5.37
CA GLY A 32 -3.27 1.52 4.14
C GLY A 32 -3.13 3.02 4.41
N THR A 33 -4.10 3.62 5.12
CA THR A 33 -4.05 5.03 5.51
C THR A 33 -2.82 5.36 6.34
N GLN A 34 -2.49 4.53 7.32
CA GLN A 34 -1.35 4.77 8.19
C GLN A 34 -0.03 4.61 7.45
N LEU A 35 0.09 3.63 6.55
CA LEU A 35 1.28 3.44 5.74
C LEU A 35 1.51 4.65 4.83
N ALA A 36 0.45 5.18 4.22
CA ALA A 36 0.54 6.36 3.37
C ALA A 36 0.89 7.63 4.18
N ASP A 37 0.29 7.86 5.36
CA ASP A 37 0.67 8.99 6.23
C ASP A 37 2.10 8.88 6.75
N ASN A 38 2.54 7.69 7.17
CA ASN A 38 3.93 7.47 7.57
C ASN A 38 4.88 7.72 6.41
N GLY A 39 4.58 7.19 5.22
CA GLY A 39 5.36 7.41 3.99
C GLY A 39 5.41 8.88 3.56
N SER A 40 4.38 9.66 3.84
CA SER A 40 4.37 11.09 3.51
C SER A 40 5.21 11.93 4.49
N ARG A 41 5.67 11.32 5.59
CA ARG A 41 6.46 11.95 6.67
C ARG A 41 7.87 11.37 6.84
N ILE A 42 8.25 10.31 6.12
CA ILE A 42 9.63 9.79 6.18
C ILE A 42 10.62 10.81 5.60
N GLY A 43 11.85 10.80 6.11
CA GLY A 43 12.91 11.71 5.69
C GLY A 43 13.72 12.22 6.88
N ASP A 44 15.00 12.51 6.67
CA ASP A 44 15.88 13.02 7.73
C ASP A 44 15.85 14.56 7.77
N VAL A 45 15.59 15.12 8.95
CA VAL A 45 15.39 16.56 9.17
C VAL A 45 16.73 17.28 9.14
N SER A 46 17.14 17.71 7.95
CA SER A 46 18.19 18.71 7.78
C SER A 46 17.58 20.12 7.86
N LEU A 47 18.18 21.00 8.66
CA LEU A 47 17.69 22.38 8.84
C LEU A 47 18.00 23.31 7.64
N LEU A 48 18.75 22.82 6.65
CA LEU A 48 19.31 23.62 5.55
C LEU A 48 19.08 23.03 4.16
N GLU A 49 18.54 21.80 4.04
CA GLU A 49 18.38 21.07 2.78
C GLU A 49 17.08 20.26 2.78
N ASN A 50 16.58 19.91 1.60
CA ASN A 50 15.42 19.05 1.42
C ASN A 50 15.64 17.68 2.11
N LEU A 51 14.57 17.12 2.67
CA LEU A 51 14.60 15.85 3.40
C LEU A 51 14.98 14.70 2.47
N SER A 52 16.13 14.09 2.70
CA SER A 52 16.52 12.86 2.03
C SER A 52 15.75 11.66 2.58
N ILE A 53 15.23 10.81 1.69
CA ILE A 53 14.60 9.54 2.06
C ILE A 53 15.58 8.38 1.90
N TYR A 54 15.55 7.43 2.83
CA TYR A 54 16.41 6.26 2.79
C TYR A 54 15.63 4.96 2.63
N GLU A 55 16.26 3.94 2.02
CA GLU A 55 15.63 2.62 1.85
C GLU A 55 15.29 1.98 3.21
N SER A 56 16.10 2.21 4.25
CA SER A 56 15.80 1.79 5.62
C SER A 56 14.48 2.37 6.13
N ASP A 57 14.20 3.65 5.86
CA ASP A 57 12.96 4.29 6.32
C ASP A 57 11.73 3.65 5.66
N ILE A 58 11.84 3.29 4.38
CA ILE A 58 10.76 2.61 3.65
C ILE A 58 10.58 1.17 4.18
N ASN A 59 11.69 0.47 4.44
CA ASN A 59 11.65 -0.86 5.03
C ASN A 59 11.02 -0.84 6.44
N ASP A 60 11.31 0.18 7.24
CA ASP A 60 10.77 0.33 8.59
C ASP A 60 9.25 0.57 8.58
N ILE A 61 8.73 1.40 7.67
CA ILE A 61 7.27 1.59 7.55
C ILE A 61 6.57 0.31 7.04
N LEU A 62 7.21 -0.44 6.13
CA LEU A 62 6.68 -1.72 5.66
C LEU A 62 6.70 -2.77 6.78
N LYS A 63 7.78 -2.84 7.57
CA LYS A 63 7.85 -3.70 8.77
C LYS A 63 6.78 -3.32 9.77
N GLY A 64 6.61 -2.03 10.01
CA GLY A 64 5.59 -1.48 10.89
C GLY A 64 4.18 -1.87 10.44
N ALA A 65 3.88 -1.87 9.14
CA ALA A 65 2.59 -2.31 8.62
C ALA A 65 2.32 -3.79 8.91
N ASP A 66 3.31 -4.67 8.76
CA ASP A 66 3.17 -6.10 9.06
C ASP A 66 2.93 -6.35 10.56
N ILE A 67 3.72 -5.69 11.42
CA ILE A 67 3.57 -5.77 12.88
C ILE A 67 2.16 -5.32 13.30
N GLN A 68 1.68 -4.20 12.74
CA GLN A 68 0.36 -3.64 13.07
C GLN A 68 -0.80 -4.49 12.54
N SER A 69 -0.56 -5.27 11.48
CA SER A 69 -1.54 -6.22 10.98
C SER A 69 -1.85 -7.33 11.99
N GLY A 70 -0.91 -7.64 12.87
CA GLY A 70 -1.06 -8.65 13.92
C GLY A 70 -1.49 -10.00 13.34
N SER A 71 -2.63 -10.52 13.81
CA SER A 71 -3.16 -11.81 13.37
C SER A 71 -3.63 -11.87 11.91
N LEU A 72 -3.63 -10.74 11.17
CA LEU A 72 -3.97 -10.74 9.76
C LEU A 72 -2.87 -11.35 8.89
N GLU A 73 -1.63 -11.42 9.38
CA GLU A 73 -0.45 -11.87 8.62
C GLU A 73 -0.40 -11.19 7.23
N LEU A 74 -0.36 -9.86 7.22
CA LEU A 74 -0.57 -9.03 6.01
C LEU A 74 0.29 -9.46 4.83
N PHE A 75 1.60 -9.69 5.02
CA PHE A 75 2.48 -10.08 3.93
C PHE A 75 2.39 -11.56 3.55
N LYS A 76 1.75 -12.39 4.37
CA LYS A 76 1.51 -13.80 4.04
C LYS A 76 0.30 -13.98 3.14
N HIS A 77 -0.78 -13.25 3.43
CA HIS A 77 -2.07 -13.38 2.71
C HIS A 77 -2.37 -12.22 1.76
N GLY A 78 -1.57 -11.15 1.83
CA GLY A 78 -1.75 -9.96 1.03
C GLY A 78 -0.46 -9.45 0.42
N ARG A 79 -0.58 -8.27 -0.18
CA ARG A 79 0.51 -7.51 -0.77
C ARG A 79 0.22 -6.04 -0.66
N VAL A 80 1.25 -5.30 -0.27
CA VAL A 80 1.29 -3.86 -0.17
C VAL A 80 2.19 -3.34 -1.27
N VAL A 81 1.72 -2.30 -1.95
CA VAL A 81 2.48 -1.52 -2.92
C VAL A 81 2.45 -0.07 -2.44
N ILE A 82 3.60 0.53 -2.24
CA ILE A 82 3.75 1.95 -1.95
C ILE A 82 4.51 2.61 -3.09
N SER A 83 3.96 3.69 -3.62
CA SER A 83 4.48 4.41 -4.77
C SER A 83 4.62 5.89 -4.45
N SER A 84 5.59 6.57 -5.05
CA SER A 84 5.65 8.03 -5.12
C SER A 84 5.20 8.48 -6.50
N LEU A 85 4.10 9.21 -6.54
CA LEU A 85 3.59 9.89 -7.72
C LEU A 85 4.16 11.31 -7.74
N GLU A 86 4.81 11.67 -8.84
CA GLU A 86 5.53 12.93 -9.01
C GLU A 86 5.29 13.48 -10.42
N VAL A 87 5.69 14.74 -10.65
CA VAL A 87 5.68 15.37 -11.98
C VAL A 87 7.03 15.15 -12.66
N VAL A 88 7.02 14.72 -13.92
CA VAL A 88 8.24 14.47 -14.70
C VAL A 88 9.10 15.73 -14.73
N PRO A 89 10.39 15.65 -14.34
CA PRO A 89 11.26 16.82 -14.29
C PRO A 89 11.29 17.58 -15.62
N GLY A 90 11.01 18.89 -15.57
CA GLY A 90 10.98 19.76 -16.75
C GLY A 90 9.63 19.79 -17.50
N THR A 91 8.59 19.21 -16.92
CA THR A 91 7.19 19.35 -17.38
C THR A 91 6.35 20.05 -16.32
N GLU A 92 5.16 20.54 -16.68
CA GLU A 92 4.27 21.22 -15.72
C GLU A 92 3.27 20.26 -15.05
N ASP A 93 2.83 19.22 -15.75
CA ASP A 93 1.69 18.39 -15.33
C ASP A 93 1.85 16.88 -15.63
N THR A 94 2.94 16.46 -16.27
CA THR A 94 3.11 15.07 -16.70
C THR A 94 3.39 14.19 -15.49
N GLN A 95 2.45 13.33 -15.12
CA GLN A 95 2.57 12.48 -13.94
C GLN A 95 3.39 11.22 -14.21
N TYR A 96 4.19 10.79 -13.25
CA TYR A 96 4.87 9.49 -13.30
C TYR A 96 5.07 8.87 -11.91
N ILE A 97 5.19 7.54 -11.88
CA ILE A 97 5.58 6.80 -10.68
C ILE A 97 7.10 6.86 -10.57
N HIS A 98 7.63 7.72 -9.71
CA HIS A 98 9.07 7.90 -9.60
C HIS A 98 9.75 6.71 -8.94
N TRP A 99 9.20 6.20 -7.84
CA TRP A 99 9.69 4.99 -7.20
C TRP A 99 8.54 4.15 -6.68
N GLN A 100 8.77 2.84 -6.57
CA GLN A 100 7.79 1.90 -6.02
C GLN A 100 8.45 0.83 -5.16
N ARG A 101 7.82 0.50 -4.03
CA ARG A 101 8.22 -0.62 -3.16
C ARG A 101 7.03 -1.54 -2.90
N CYS A 102 7.29 -2.84 -2.89
CA CYS A 102 6.26 -3.86 -2.70
C CYS A 102 6.70 -4.91 -1.68
N LYS A 103 5.74 -5.36 -0.87
CA LYS A 103 5.96 -6.45 0.08
C LYS A 103 4.73 -7.34 0.21
N GLY A 104 4.94 -8.65 0.32
CA GLY A 104 3.89 -9.65 0.44
C GLY A 104 3.93 -10.74 -0.64
N LYS A 105 3.46 -11.93 -0.26
CA LYS A 105 3.42 -13.15 -1.08
C LYS A 105 2.32 -13.16 -2.14
N ARG A 106 1.31 -12.30 -2.00
CA ARG A 106 0.19 -12.29 -2.92
C ARG A 106 0.62 -11.81 -4.30
N ALA A 107 0.20 -12.51 -5.35
CA ALA A 107 0.52 -12.20 -6.75
C ALA A 107 -0.27 -11.00 -7.31
N PHE A 108 -0.12 -9.83 -6.68
CA PHE A 108 -0.74 -8.58 -7.07
C PHE A 108 0.32 -7.62 -7.66
N GLN A 109 -0.05 -6.87 -8.69
CA GLN A 109 0.76 -5.81 -9.28
C GLN A 109 -0.04 -4.51 -9.23
N SER A 110 0.64 -3.37 -9.15
CA SER A 110 -0.03 -2.06 -9.15
C SER A 110 -0.97 -1.94 -10.34
N ASN A 111 -2.16 -1.38 -10.12
CA ASN A 111 -3.10 -1.12 -11.22
C ASN A 111 -2.61 0.01 -12.14
N TYR A 112 -1.63 0.80 -11.70
CA TYR A 112 -1.11 1.97 -12.41
C TYR A 112 0.21 1.70 -13.12
N GLY A 113 0.76 0.49 -12.97
CA GLY A 113 2.02 0.08 -13.59
C GLY A 113 3.23 0.08 -12.66
N PRO A 114 4.39 -0.38 -13.15
CA PRO A 114 5.63 -0.40 -12.39
C PRO A 114 6.23 1.01 -12.23
N GLU A 115 7.30 1.08 -11.44
CA GLU A 115 8.20 2.24 -11.38
C GLU A 115 8.58 2.73 -12.79
N GLY A 116 8.51 4.05 -13.01
CA GLY A 116 8.74 4.73 -14.28
C GLY A 116 7.51 4.86 -15.18
N THR A 117 6.36 4.28 -14.82
CA THR A 117 5.13 4.46 -15.61
C THR A 117 4.70 5.93 -15.61
N GLY A 118 4.35 6.48 -16.78
CA GLY A 118 3.92 7.86 -16.94
C GLY A 118 4.99 8.82 -17.48
N LEU A 119 6.25 8.39 -17.58
CA LEU A 119 7.34 9.19 -18.16
C LEU A 119 7.07 9.67 -19.61
N ASP A 120 6.20 8.97 -20.33
CA ASP A 120 5.76 9.28 -21.70
C ASP A 120 4.45 10.08 -21.75
N GLY A 121 3.91 10.49 -20.60
CA GLY A 121 2.60 11.16 -20.47
C GLY A 121 1.40 10.24 -20.56
N SER A 122 1.58 8.92 -20.46
CA SER A 122 0.47 7.96 -20.44
C SER A 122 -0.33 7.94 -19.12
N LEU A 123 0.26 8.43 -18.03
CA LEU A 123 -0.36 8.44 -16.70
C LEU A 123 -1.03 9.79 -16.45
N VAL A 124 -2.36 9.78 -16.29
CA VAL A 124 -3.14 10.98 -15.95
C VAL A 124 -3.06 11.29 -14.46
N GLY A 125 -2.95 10.26 -13.63
CA GLY A 125 -2.92 10.33 -12.17
C GLY A 125 -3.17 8.94 -11.58
N MET A 126 -3.25 8.84 -10.26
CA MET A 126 -3.54 7.59 -9.56
C MET A 126 -4.81 7.70 -8.73
N GLY A 127 -5.73 6.76 -8.89
CA GLY A 127 -7.02 6.74 -8.22
C GLY A 127 -8.11 6.07 -9.06
N PRO A 128 -9.33 5.93 -8.51
CA PRO A 128 -10.49 5.52 -9.29
C PRO A 128 -10.74 6.51 -10.44
N PRO A 129 -11.27 6.05 -11.58
CA PRO A 129 -11.58 6.93 -12.70
C PRO A 129 -12.51 8.10 -12.29
N GLY A 130 -12.07 9.33 -12.52
CA GLY A 130 -12.77 10.57 -12.14
C GLY A 130 -12.44 11.12 -10.75
N ASP A 131 -11.70 10.37 -9.93
CA ASP A 131 -11.22 10.78 -8.60
C ASP A 131 -9.69 10.59 -8.52
N GLU A 132 -8.98 10.83 -9.62
CA GLU A 132 -7.53 10.69 -9.70
C GLU A 132 -6.84 11.75 -8.85
N VAL A 133 -5.79 11.33 -8.14
CA VAL A 133 -4.87 12.24 -7.47
C VAL A 133 -3.67 12.47 -8.38
N THR A 134 -3.22 13.72 -8.41
CA THR A 134 -2.04 14.18 -9.14
C THR A 134 -1.10 14.89 -8.19
N ALA A 135 0.20 14.73 -8.42
CA ALA A 135 1.23 15.54 -7.78
C ALA A 135 1.31 16.93 -8.44
N VAL A 136 1.85 17.88 -7.68
CA VAL A 136 2.21 19.22 -8.16
C VAL A 136 3.72 19.23 -8.40
N ASP A 137 4.20 20.05 -9.35
CA ASP A 137 5.63 20.21 -9.59
C ASP A 137 6.38 20.58 -8.30
N GLY A 138 7.51 19.91 -8.07
CA GLY A 138 8.32 20.04 -6.85
C GLY A 138 7.78 19.33 -5.60
N ASP A 139 6.65 18.62 -5.70
CA ASP A 139 6.05 17.86 -4.59
C ASP A 139 5.73 16.42 -5.03
N ALA A 140 5.39 15.57 -4.07
CA ALA A 140 5.10 14.15 -4.28
C ALA A 140 3.83 13.72 -3.54
N VAL A 141 3.14 12.74 -4.11
CA VAL A 141 2.00 12.07 -3.49
C VAL A 141 2.37 10.62 -3.21
N ILE A 142 2.29 10.22 -1.94
CA ILE A 142 2.45 8.82 -1.56
C ILE A 142 1.15 8.10 -1.83
N PHE A 143 1.20 7.10 -2.71
CA PHE A 143 0.07 6.28 -3.09
C PHE A 143 0.28 4.83 -2.67
N VAL A 144 -0.61 4.31 -1.83
CA VAL A 144 -0.56 2.95 -1.31
C VAL A 144 -1.71 2.13 -1.90
N GLU A 145 -1.40 0.95 -2.42
CA GLU A 145 -2.37 -0.08 -2.79
C GLU A 145 -2.14 -1.31 -1.90
N ILE A 146 -3.22 -1.85 -1.33
CA ILE A 146 -3.16 -3.12 -0.61
C ILE A 146 -4.20 -4.07 -1.20
N GLU A 147 -3.75 -5.26 -1.57
CA GLU A 147 -4.62 -6.38 -1.91
C GLU A 147 -4.43 -7.50 -0.89
N TYR A 148 -5.51 -7.94 -0.24
CA TYR A 148 -5.48 -8.94 0.83
C TYR A 148 -6.48 -10.07 0.56
N ALA A 149 -6.01 -11.32 0.61
CA ALA A 149 -6.86 -12.51 0.54
C ALA A 149 -7.55 -12.70 1.89
N TYR A 150 -8.87 -12.48 1.94
CA TYR A 150 -9.62 -12.66 3.18
C TYR A 150 -9.49 -14.10 3.71
N GLN A 151 -9.27 -14.24 5.02
CA GLN A 151 -9.17 -15.53 5.72
C GLN A 151 -10.46 -15.78 6.53
N PRO A 152 -11.35 -16.68 6.07
CA PRO A 152 -12.60 -16.95 6.76
C PRO A 152 -12.40 -17.62 8.12
N ILE A 153 -13.29 -17.33 9.07
CA ILE A 153 -13.24 -17.93 10.42
C ILE A 153 -14.24 -19.08 10.61
N VAL A 154 -15.31 -19.13 9.80
CA VAL A 154 -16.29 -20.22 9.82
C VAL A 154 -16.14 -21.10 8.59
N SER A 155 -16.34 -20.54 7.40
CA SER A 155 -16.27 -21.31 6.15
C SER A 155 -16.16 -20.41 4.92
N GLN A 156 -15.30 -20.82 3.98
CA GLN A 156 -15.22 -20.23 2.64
C GLN A 156 -16.54 -20.30 1.85
N ARG A 157 -17.49 -21.17 2.24
CA ARG A 157 -18.78 -21.29 1.54
C ARG A 157 -19.68 -20.05 1.69
N PHE A 158 -19.52 -19.30 2.79
CA PHE A 158 -20.34 -18.12 3.06
C PHE A 158 -19.84 -16.88 2.33
N VAL A 159 -18.53 -16.77 2.16
CA VAL A 159 -17.86 -15.67 1.47
C VAL A 159 -16.71 -16.22 0.60
N PRO A 160 -17.02 -16.84 -0.55
CA PRO A 160 -16.02 -17.48 -1.37
C PRO A 160 -15.11 -16.45 -2.06
N ASN A 161 -13.80 -16.69 -2.00
CA ASN A 161 -12.77 -15.91 -2.71
C ASN A 161 -12.84 -14.39 -2.46
N ALA A 162 -13.24 -13.96 -1.25
CA ALA A 162 -13.22 -12.55 -0.92
C ALA A 162 -11.79 -11.99 -0.96
N VAL A 163 -11.64 -10.88 -1.68
CA VAL A 163 -10.42 -10.10 -1.74
C VAL A 163 -10.75 -8.71 -1.26
N VAL A 164 -9.96 -8.22 -0.31
CA VAL A 164 -10.03 -6.84 0.15
C VAL A 164 -9.02 -6.04 -0.65
N ARG A 165 -9.49 -4.97 -1.30
CA ARG A 165 -8.65 -3.98 -2.00
C ARG A 165 -8.86 -2.63 -1.36
N THR A 166 -7.78 -1.95 -1.02
CA THR A 166 -7.84 -0.59 -0.50
C THR A 166 -6.75 0.24 -1.13
N ILE A 167 -7.04 1.53 -1.26
CA ILE A 167 -6.10 2.54 -1.70
C ILE A 167 -6.06 3.64 -0.65
N ALA A 168 -4.88 4.22 -0.44
CA ALA A 168 -4.70 5.37 0.43
C ALA A 168 -3.67 6.31 -0.17
N THR A 169 -3.87 7.60 0.06
CA THR A 169 -3.04 8.65 -0.55
C THR A 169 -2.85 9.79 0.43
N PHE A 170 -1.60 10.30 0.49
CA PHE A 170 -1.23 11.48 1.26
C PHE A 170 -0.17 12.28 0.50
N ASN A 171 -0.33 13.60 0.45
CA ASN A 171 0.72 14.49 -0.01
C ASN A 171 1.90 14.44 0.96
N VAL A 172 3.11 14.49 0.41
CA VAL A 172 4.32 14.71 1.20
C VAL A 172 4.22 16.10 1.85
N ARG A 173 4.61 16.19 3.12
CA ARG A 173 4.30 17.36 3.95
C ARG A 173 5.42 18.38 4.06
N ASP A 174 6.66 17.94 3.85
CA ASP A 174 7.87 18.71 4.01
C ASP A 174 8.67 18.67 2.71
N ASP A 175 9.49 19.68 2.45
CA ASP A 175 10.33 19.76 1.25
C ASP A 175 11.24 18.53 1.16
N ARG A 176 10.89 17.58 0.29
CA ARG A 176 11.58 16.29 0.13
C ARG A 176 12.56 16.37 -1.03
N ASP A 177 13.69 15.68 -0.89
CA ASP A 177 14.57 15.47 -2.03
C ASP A 177 13.95 14.42 -2.95
N LEU A 178 13.50 14.88 -4.12
CA LEU A 178 12.88 14.06 -5.16
C LEU A 178 13.91 13.58 -6.20
N ALA A 179 15.21 13.67 -5.93
CA ALA A 179 16.22 13.20 -6.87
C ALA A 179 16.37 11.67 -6.87
N GLN A 180 16.37 11.04 -5.69
CA GLN A 180 16.55 9.59 -5.53
C GLN A 180 16.22 9.11 -4.11
N ILE A 181 16.14 7.79 -3.95
CA ILE A 181 16.18 7.13 -2.63
C ILE A 181 17.63 6.79 -2.27
N TYR A 182 18.05 7.21 -1.08
CA TYR A 182 19.41 7.03 -0.60
C TYR A 182 19.59 5.74 0.20
N GLN A 183 20.86 5.35 0.35
CA GLN A 183 21.29 4.26 1.22
C GLN A 183 22.05 4.85 2.41
N ARG A 184 21.64 4.55 3.65
CA ARG A 184 22.30 5.11 4.85
C ARG A 184 23.76 4.68 4.94
N ASN A 185 24.04 3.43 4.57
CA ASN A 185 25.40 2.90 4.48
C ASN A 185 25.65 2.27 3.10
N PRO A 186 26.29 2.99 2.16
CA PRO A 186 26.58 2.45 0.83
C PRO A 186 27.46 1.19 0.82
N ALA A 187 28.28 0.96 1.86
CA ALA A 187 29.12 -0.23 1.98
C ALA A 187 28.35 -1.47 2.47
N SER A 188 27.14 -1.28 3.00
CA SER A 188 26.23 -2.33 3.45
C SER A 188 24.78 -1.89 3.18
N PRO A 189 24.35 -1.91 1.90
CA PRO A 189 23.07 -1.34 1.50
C PRO A 189 21.90 -2.12 2.10
N ASP A 190 20.86 -1.38 2.48
CA ASP A 190 19.57 -1.94 2.89
C ASP A 190 18.88 -2.62 1.71
N PRO A 191 18.17 -3.74 1.96
CA PRO A 191 17.48 -4.48 0.90
C PRO A 191 16.38 -3.64 0.26
N ILE A 192 16.27 -3.70 -1.06
CA ILE A 192 15.22 -3.01 -1.80
C ILE A 192 13.99 -3.91 -1.91
N ALA A 193 12.83 -3.45 -1.43
CA ALA A 193 11.56 -4.17 -1.50
C ALA A 193 10.98 -4.14 -2.94
N ARG A 194 11.58 -4.91 -3.85
CA ARG A 194 11.25 -4.92 -5.29
C ARG A 194 9.87 -5.51 -5.57
N CYS A 195 9.13 -4.89 -6.47
CA CYS A 195 7.83 -5.37 -6.96
C CYS A 195 7.88 -6.63 -7.83
N THR A 196 9.06 -7.12 -8.19
CA THR A 196 9.21 -8.43 -8.83
C THR A 196 9.36 -9.57 -7.83
N VAL A 197 9.50 -9.28 -6.53
CA VAL A 197 9.67 -10.26 -5.46
C VAL A 197 8.37 -10.44 -4.69
N TYR A 198 8.07 -11.68 -4.29
CA TYR A 198 6.84 -12.08 -3.59
C TYR A 198 7.19 -12.85 -2.33
N ASP A 199 7.53 -12.13 -1.27
CA ASP A 199 7.95 -12.70 0.00
C ASP A 199 7.25 -12.01 1.18
N ASP A 200 7.34 -12.63 2.34
CA ASP A 200 6.88 -12.12 3.63
C ASP A 200 8.03 -11.83 4.61
N ALA A 201 9.28 -11.99 4.17
CA ALA A 201 10.45 -11.80 5.00
C ALA A 201 10.86 -10.32 5.00
N VAL A 202 10.49 -9.58 6.04
CA VAL A 202 10.95 -8.21 6.27
C VAL A 202 12.20 -8.21 7.14
#